data_AF-A0A0W0YNY5-F1
#
_entry.id   AF-A0A0W0YNY5-F1
#
_cell.length_a   1.000
_cell.length_b   1.000
_cell.length_c   1.000
_cell.angle_alpha   90.00
_cell.angle_beta   90.00
_cell.angle_gamma   90.00
#
_symmetry.space_group_name_H-M   'P 1'
#
loop_
_entity.id
_entity.type
_entity.pdbx_description
1 polymer ?
#
loop_
_entity_poly.entity_id
_entity_poly.type
_entity_poly.pdbx_seq_one_letter_code
_entity_poly.pdbx_strand_id
1 'polypeptide(L)'
;MTEFVSTITKANAKLAVFKELARKESIKWFHDDSRYQAITHIEKKLGLHDHMTISELENAIRFIEEMNIIVANKKIKDFKQVLSQDFHYRTLASFDIDAFPARLKKAKKSEPLVIISKCSSLCGFLAEIHSTLISHYELSKAHTEGHIPVSEIYYTTDLIKQTQIAQDIQNTTKAATTSDDSTSVMDMRRGGTTFYGVKIDTGKNDVYAIPTIENFAGDKINILGSRANKIFNFGGQVLHGIILDEFENSMKLIDGDQYLTEGLKPTLTRGRVNWSKNSETGEIYATVELKILACAFIDPIDTSKMPKHFAIRSDGTTLDTIDEGMLPQLNRVATLDENDIVPICTFKAKLDLIQDQGTQEHYLKMNEFAVKINTTDMISRKDPNHQPQPSWYYNI
;
A
#
# COMPACT_ATOMS: atom_id res chain seq x y z
N MET A 1 -24.42 -13.19 14.53
CA MET A 1 -23.27 -12.50 13.93
C MET A 1 -23.75 -11.78 12.69
N THR A 2 -24.02 -10.49 12.78
CA THR A 2 -24.27 -9.64 11.62
C THR A 2 -22.95 -9.48 10.89
N GLU A 3 -22.83 -10.06 9.69
CA GLU A 3 -21.80 -9.65 8.73
C GLU A 3 -21.79 -8.12 8.69
N PHE A 4 -20.66 -7.52 9.02
CA PHE A 4 -20.48 -6.07 8.93
C PHE A 4 -20.40 -5.72 7.45
N VAL A 5 -21.54 -5.77 6.76
CA VAL A 5 -21.61 -5.42 5.34
C VAL A 5 -21.09 -3.99 5.21
N SER A 6 -20.07 -3.83 4.38
CA SER A 6 -19.37 -2.58 4.23
C SER A 6 -20.28 -1.42 3.83
N THR A 7 -19.90 -0.21 4.23
CA THR A 7 -20.61 1.01 3.81
C THR A 7 -20.59 1.17 2.29
N ILE A 8 -19.51 0.76 1.62
CA ILE A 8 -19.40 0.79 0.16
C ILE A 8 -20.35 -0.22 -0.50
N THR A 9 -20.43 -1.47 -0.01
CA THR A 9 -21.38 -2.46 -0.53
C THR A 9 -22.82 -2.01 -0.31
N LYS A 10 -23.15 -1.42 0.84
CA LYS A 10 -24.47 -0.81 1.08
C LYS A 10 -24.76 0.36 0.13
N ALA A 11 -23.77 1.20 -0.16
CA ALA A 11 -23.89 2.29 -1.12
C ALA A 11 -24.17 1.77 -2.54
N ASN A 12 -23.45 0.73 -2.99
CA ASN A 12 -23.71 0.07 -4.26
C ASN A 12 -25.13 -0.50 -4.35
N ALA A 13 -25.59 -1.21 -3.32
CA ALA A 13 -26.96 -1.73 -3.29
C ALA A 13 -28.00 -0.61 -3.40
N LYS A 14 -27.79 0.52 -2.71
CA LYS A 14 -28.69 1.67 -2.77
C LYS A 14 -28.66 2.37 -4.13
N LEU A 15 -27.49 2.47 -4.79
CA LEU A 15 -27.38 2.94 -6.19
C LEU A 15 -28.17 2.04 -7.16
N ALA A 16 -28.07 0.72 -7.00
CA ALA A 16 -28.82 -0.23 -7.81
C ALA A 16 -30.35 -0.07 -7.63
N VAL A 17 -30.82 0.24 -6.41
CA VAL A 17 -32.24 0.56 -6.16
C VAL A 17 -32.65 1.83 -6.90
N PHE A 18 -31.87 2.91 -6.84
CA PHE A 18 -32.16 4.13 -7.62
C PHE A 18 -32.25 3.85 -9.13
N LYS A 19 -31.32 3.02 -9.64
CA LYS A 19 -31.30 2.61 -11.05
C LYS A 19 -32.55 1.84 -11.45
N GLU A 20 -32.97 0.87 -10.64
CA GLU A 20 -34.18 0.08 -10.92
C GLU A 20 -35.46 0.91 -10.83
N LEU A 21 -35.53 1.87 -9.90
CA LEU A 21 -36.65 2.81 -9.84
C LEU A 21 -36.72 3.66 -11.10
N ALA A 22 -35.58 4.23 -11.54
CA ALA A 22 -35.51 5.00 -12.78
C ALA A 22 -35.86 4.18 -14.02
N ARG A 23 -35.45 2.91 -14.07
CA ARG A 23 -35.81 1.97 -15.14
C ARG A 23 -37.32 1.71 -15.20
N LYS A 24 -37.96 1.53 -14.04
CA LYS A 24 -39.42 1.33 -13.97
C LYS A 24 -40.19 2.59 -14.36
N GLU A 25 -39.65 3.77 -14.07
CA GLU A 25 -40.19 5.05 -14.53
C GLU A 25 -40.05 5.20 -16.04
N SER A 26 -38.89 4.88 -16.63
CA SER A 26 -38.67 5.03 -18.08
C SER A 26 -39.53 4.09 -18.95
N ILE A 27 -39.97 2.96 -18.38
CA ILE A 27 -40.91 2.02 -19.02
C ILE A 27 -42.35 2.57 -19.02
N LYS A 28 -42.69 3.55 -18.18
CA LYS A 28 -44.05 4.12 -18.10
C LYS A 28 -44.12 5.45 -18.86
N TRP A 29 -45.08 5.51 -19.79
CA TRP A 29 -45.60 6.68 -20.53
C TRP A 29 -44.56 7.77 -20.85
N PHE A 30 -44.15 7.82 -22.13
CA PHE A 30 -43.25 8.78 -22.80
C PHE A 30 -41.76 8.42 -22.99
N HIS A 31 -41.29 7.23 -22.59
CA HIS A 31 -39.94 6.71 -22.93
C HIS A 31 -38.76 7.67 -22.63
N ASP A 32 -38.84 8.47 -21.56
CA ASP A 32 -37.71 9.30 -21.13
C ASP A 32 -36.75 8.46 -20.27
N ASP A 33 -35.64 8.03 -20.89
CA ASP A 33 -34.60 7.21 -20.26
C ASP A 33 -33.46 8.05 -19.64
N SER A 34 -33.55 9.38 -19.68
CA SER A 34 -32.47 10.29 -19.27
C SER A 34 -32.03 10.08 -17.82
N ARG A 35 -32.97 9.84 -16.89
CA ARG A 35 -32.67 9.56 -15.48
C ARG A 35 -31.94 8.24 -15.28
N TYR A 36 -32.38 7.19 -15.98
CA TYR A 36 -31.76 5.88 -15.92
C TYR A 36 -30.33 5.93 -16.48
N GLN A 37 -30.13 6.64 -17.58
CA GLN A 37 -28.80 6.87 -18.16
C GLN A 37 -27.90 7.69 -17.23
N ALA A 38 -28.43 8.73 -16.58
CA ALA A 38 -27.70 9.52 -15.60
C ALA A 38 -27.27 8.66 -14.40
N ILE A 39 -28.16 7.86 -13.82
CA ILE A 39 -27.82 6.98 -12.69
C ILE A 39 -26.83 5.89 -13.10
N THR A 40 -27.00 5.31 -14.29
CA THR A 40 -26.03 4.34 -14.85
C THR A 40 -24.65 4.98 -15.06
N HIS A 41 -24.61 6.24 -15.48
CA HIS A 41 -23.37 6.99 -15.59
C HIS A 41 -22.74 7.23 -14.22
N ILE A 42 -23.54 7.63 -13.22
CA ILE A 42 -23.09 7.83 -11.84
C ILE A 42 -22.50 6.53 -11.27
N GLU A 43 -23.23 5.42 -11.34
CA GLU A 43 -22.80 4.10 -10.87
C GLU A 43 -21.44 3.71 -11.50
N LYS A 44 -21.33 3.84 -12.83
CA LYS A 44 -20.09 3.52 -13.55
C LYS A 44 -18.92 4.42 -13.16
N LYS A 45 -19.17 5.71 -12.92
CA LYS A 45 -18.14 6.71 -12.62
C LYS A 45 -17.66 6.67 -11.17
N LEU A 46 -18.57 6.37 -10.25
CA LEU A 46 -18.21 6.12 -8.86
C LEU A 46 -17.42 4.84 -8.73
N GLY A 47 -17.81 3.79 -9.48
CA GLY A 47 -17.06 2.53 -9.53
C GLY A 47 -16.79 1.96 -8.14
N LEU A 48 -17.76 2.04 -7.23
CA LEU A 48 -17.51 1.73 -5.83
C LEU A 48 -17.26 0.22 -5.67
N HIS A 49 -16.24 -0.15 -4.92
CA HIS A 49 -16.01 -1.52 -4.45
C HIS A 49 -15.17 -1.49 -3.17
N ASP A 50 -15.08 -2.60 -2.46
CA ASP A 50 -14.46 -2.63 -1.12
C ASP A 50 -12.94 -2.50 -1.09
N HIS A 51 -12.30 -2.60 -2.25
CA HIS A 51 -10.84 -2.53 -2.44
C HIS A 51 -10.42 -1.45 -3.45
N MET A 52 -11.17 -0.35 -3.53
CA MET A 52 -10.75 0.85 -4.25
C MET A 52 -9.38 1.32 -3.78
N THR A 53 -8.51 1.67 -4.73
CA THR A 53 -7.23 2.34 -4.47
C THR A 53 -7.44 3.78 -4.04
N ILE A 54 -6.40 4.42 -3.49
CA ILE A 54 -6.46 5.84 -3.07
C ILE A 54 -6.82 6.74 -4.26
N SER A 55 -6.27 6.47 -5.44
CA SER A 55 -6.59 7.19 -6.68
C SER A 55 -8.01 6.92 -7.16
N GLU A 56 -8.55 5.72 -6.97
CA GLU A 56 -9.96 5.41 -7.29
C GLU A 56 -10.91 6.17 -6.36
N LEU A 57 -10.61 6.22 -5.06
CA LEU A 57 -11.34 7.05 -4.09
C LEU A 57 -11.30 8.53 -4.49
N GLU A 58 -10.11 9.07 -4.78
CA GLU A 58 -9.94 10.46 -5.22
C GLU A 58 -10.76 10.78 -6.48
N ASN A 59 -10.75 9.88 -7.47
CA ASN A 59 -11.52 10.03 -8.70
C ASN A 59 -13.03 10.01 -8.46
N ALA A 60 -13.53 9.13 -7.60
CA ALA A 60 -14.94 9.04 -7.25
C ALA A 60 -15.41 10.28 -6.49
N ILE A 61 -14.64 10.75 -5.51
CA ILE A 61 -14.92 11.98 -4.75
C ILE A 61 -14.98 13.18 -5.70
N ARG A 62 -13.96 13.32 -6.55
CA ARG A 62 -13.89 14.41 -7.54
C ARG A 62 -15.09 14.40 -8.48
N PHE A 63 -15.49 13.21 -8.95
CA PHE A 63 -16.67 13.07 -9.79
C PHE A 63 -17.94 13.58 -9.11
N ILE A 64 -18.15 13.30 -7.82
CA ILE A 64 -19.30 13.85 -7.08
C ILE A 64 -19.18 15.37 -6.98
N GLU A 65 -18.02 15.89 -6.59
CA GLU A 65 -17.79 17.34 -6.41
C GLU A 65 -18.01 18.16 -7.68
N GLU A 66 -17.72 17.59 -8.86
CA GLU A 66 -17.86 18.20 -10.18
C GLU A 66 -19.30 18.12 -10.76
N MET A 67 -20.23 17.43 -10.08
CA MET A 67 -21.64 17.37 -10.54
C MET A 67 -22.34 18.73 -10.42
N ASN A 68 -23.36 18.96 -11.24
CA ASN A 68 -24.17 20.17 -11.20
C ASN A 68 -25.45 19.97 -10.39
N ILE A 69 -25.70 20.84 -9.41
CA ILE A 69 -26.87 20.78 -8.53
C ILE A 69 -27.78 21.98 -8.79
N ILE A 70 -29.06 21.69 -9.09
CA ILE A 70 -30.11 22.71 -9.14
C ILE A 70 -30.50 23.05 -7.71
N VAL A 71 -30.26 24.30 -7.32
CA VAL A 71 -30.62 24.87 -6.02
C VAL A 71 -31.86 25.77 -6.14
N ALA A 72 -32.29 26.38 -5.03
CA ALA A 72 -33.41 27.32 -5.01
C ALA A 72 -33.29 28.39 -6.11
N ASN A 73 -34.43 28.77 -6.71
CA ASN A 73 -34.51 29.69 -7.85
C ASN A 73 -33.92 29.16 -9.17
N LYS A 74 -33.85 27.84 -9.34
CA LYS A 74 -33.32 27.17 -10.55
C LYS A 74 -31.88 27.55 -10.91
N LYS A 75 -31.12 28.07 -9.94
CA LYS A 75 -29.68 28.30 -10.11
C LYS A 75 -28.95 26.96 -10.11
N ILE A 76 -27.87 26.86 -10.88
CA ILE A 76 -27.00 25.69 -10.92
C ILE A 76 -25.73 26.05 -10.15
N LYS A 77 -25.32 25.17 -9.23
CA LYS A 77 -24.05 25.25 -8.50
C LYS A 77 -23.31 23.93 -8.64
N ASP A 78 -21.98 23.98 -8.56
CA ASP A 78 -21.18 22.78 -8.40
C ASP A 78 -21.53 22.08 -7.09
N PHE A 79 -21.57 20.75 -7.09
CA PHE A 79 -21.90 19.99 -5.89
C PHE A 79 -20.88 20.26 -4.79
N LYS A 80 -19.60 20.50 -5.12
CA LYS A 80 -18.59 20.99 -4.17
C LYS A 80 -19.07 22.16 -3.30
N GLN A 81 -19.74 23.14 -3.90
CA GLN A 81 -20.26 24.30 -3.16
C GLN A 81 -21.44 23.91 -2.28
N VAL A 82 -22.33 23.05 -2.78
CA VAL A 82 -23.48 22.56 -2.01
C VAL A 82 -23.03 21.67 -0.84
N LEU A 83 -22.05 20.80 -1.04
CA LEU A 83 -21.44 19.95 0.00
C LEU A 83 -20.85 20.79 1.13
N SER A 84 -20.04 21.80 0.79
CA SER A 84 -19.37 22.65 1.78
C SER A 84 -20.31 23.65 2.47
N GLN A 85 -21.20 24.31 1.73
CA GLN A 85 -22.04 25.39 2.26
C GLN A 85 -23.34 24.90 2.87
N ASP A 86 -23.96 23.87 2.29
CA ASP A 86 -25.31 23.44 2.67
C ASP A 86 -25.30 22.15 3.49
N PHE A 87 -24.41 21.19 3.18
CA PHE A 87 -24.25 19.95 3.96
C PHE A 87 -23.13 20.03 5.00
N HIS A 88 -22.31 21.07 4.97
CA HIS A 88 -21.16 21.26 5.85
C HIS A 88 -20.13 20.11 5.82
N TYR A 89 -20.01 19.43 4.69
CA TYR A 89 -19.00 18.40 4.48
C TYR A 89 -17.69 18.99 3.97
N ARG A 90 -16.57 18.36 4.36
CA ARG A 90 -15.25 18.65 3.79
C ARG A 90 -15.23 18.30 2.31
N THR A 91 -14.31 18.87 1.54
CA THR A 91 -14.14 18.59 0.11
C THR A 91 -12.67 18.29 -0.16
N LEU A 92 -12.29 17.78 -1.33
CA LEU A 92 -10.88 17.51 -1.64
C LEU A 92 -9.96 18.73 -1.43
N ALA A 93 -10.49 19.94 -1.61
CA ALA A 93 -9.73 21.17 -1.38
C ALA A 93 -9.28 21.39 0.08
N SER A 94 -9.86 20.71 1.06
CA SER A 94 -9.40 20.81 2.46
C SER A 94 -8.08 20.06 2.71
N PHE A 95 -7.65 19.21 1.78
CA PHE A 95 -6.42 18.43 1.88
C PHE A 95 -5.23 19.05 1.12
N ASP A 96 -5.44 20.19 0.45
CA ASP A 96 -4.42 20.92 -0.33
C ASP A 96 -3.59 21.91 0.52
N ILE A 97 -3.59 21.77 1.85
CA ILE A 97 -2.85 22.65 2.76
C ILE A 97 -1.47 22.02 3.03
N ASP A 98 -0.48 22.52 2.29
CA ASP A 98 0.98 22.29 2.38
C ASP A 98 1.57 21.03 1.68
N ALA A 99 2.32 21.29 0.61
CA ALA A 99 3.39 20.46 0.02
C ALA A 99 3.05 19.05 -0.54
N PHE A 100 1.89 18.85 -1.15
CA PHE A 100 1.73 17.70 -2.07
C PHE A 100 2.33 18.06 -3.44
N PRO A 101 3.29 17.28 -3.99
CA PRO A 101 3.73 17.48 -5.35
C PRO A 101 2.51 17.24 -6.25
N ALA A 102 1.96 18.33 -6.76
CA ALA A 102 0.80 18.33 -7.62
C ALA A 102 1.08 17.36 -8.78
N ARG A 103 0.48 16.17 -8.73
CA ARG A 103 0.37 15.31 -9.90
C ARG A 103 -0.22 16.19 -10.99
N LEU A 104 0.57 16.42 -12.05
CA LEU A 104 0.20 17.24 -13.20
C LEU A 104 -1.25 16.95 -13.58
N LYS A 105 -2.14 17.87 -13.23
CA LYS A 105 -3.58 17.78 -13.48
C LYS A 105 -3.75 17.80 -15.00
N LYS A 106 -3.85 16.62 -15.63
CA LYS A 106 -4.30 16.53 -17.02
C LYS A 106 -5.71 17.12 -17.07
N ALA A 107 -5.89 18.15 -17.89
CA ALA A 107 -7.20 18.71 -18.18
C ALA A 107 -8.11 17.57 -18.70
N LYS A 108 -9.07 17.13 -17.88
CA LYS A 108 -10.08 16.16 -18.29
C LYS A 108 -11.07 16.87 -19.23
N LYS A 109 -11.40 16.21 -20.35
CA LYS A 109 -12.45 16.64 -21.27
C LYS A 109 -13.77 16.79 -20.51
N SER A 110 -14.58 17.79 -20.85
CA SER A 110 -15.91 18.02 -20.28
C SER A 110 -16.78 16.77 -20.45
N GLU A 111 -17.01 16.06 -19.35
CA GLU A 111 -17.85 14.87 -19.27
C GLU A 111 -19.34 15.27 -19.25
N PRO A 112 -20.27 14.34 -19.56
CA PRO A 112 -21.70 14.66 -19.64
C PRO A 112 -22.21 15.29 -18.34
N LEU A 113 -23.01 16.35 -18.50
CA LEU A 113 -23.54 17.17 -17.41
C LEU A 113 -24.59 16.37 -16.62
N VAL A 114 -24.18 15.74 -15.52
CA VAL A 114 -25.12 15.17 -14.54
C VAL A 114 -25.71 16.33 -13.75
N ILE A 115 -27.01 16.58 -13.94
CA ILE A 115 -27.76 17.64 -13.25
C ILE A 115 -28.75 17.01 -12.27
N ILE A 116 -28.62 17.32 -10.98
CA ILE A 116 -29.44 16.75 -9.91
C ILE A 116 -30.13 17.87 -9.12
N SER A 117 -31.38 17.68 -8.71
CA SER A 117 -32.05 18.62 -7.81
C SER A 117 -31.52 18.48 -6.38
N LYS A 118 -31.23 19.60 -5.70
CA LYS A 118 -30.83 19.61 -4.28
C LYS A 118 -31.84 18.89 -3.38
N CYS A 119 -33.13 18.99 -3.70
CA CYS A 119 -34.21 18.37 -2.92
C CYS A 119 -34.43 16.89 -3.24
N SER A 120 -33.65 16.29 -4.15
CA SER A 120 -33.79 14.87 -4.48
C SER A 120 -33.15 13.98 -3.41
N SER A 121 -33.74 12.82 -3.18
CA SER A 121 -33.15 11.79 -2.31
C SER A 121 -31.79 11.30 -2.83
N LEU A 122 -31.58 11.32 -4.15
CA LEU A 122 -30.30 11.01 -4.78
C LEU A 122 -29.20 12.02 -4.38
N CYS A 123 -29.52 13.32 -4.32
CA CYS A 123 -28.58 14.35 -3.87
C CYS A 123 -28.12 14.12 -2.43
N GLY A 124 -29.07 13.93 -1.49
CA GLY A 124 -28.74 13.63 -0.10
C GLY A 124 -27.89 12.36 0.05
N PHE A 125 -28.25 11.30 -0.69
CA PHE A 125 -27.48 10.07 -0.70
C PHE A 125 -26.07 10.21 -1.28
N LEU A 126 -25.88 10.96 -2.36
CA LEU A 126 -24.55 11.23 -2.92
C LEU A 126 -23.69 12.06 -1.97
N ALA A 127 -24.29 12.96 -1.19
CA ALA A 127 -23.58 13.68 -0.13
C ALA A 127 -23.10 12.73 0.98
N GLU A 128 -23.93 11.77 1.41
CA GLU A 128 -23.54 10.72 2.37
C GLU A 128 -22.38 9.85 1.84
N ILE A 129 -22.46 9.40 0.58
CA ILE A 129 -21.38 8.65 -0.08
C ILE A 129 -20.11 9.49 -0.08
N HIS A 130 -20.20 10.74 -0.52
CA HIS A 130 -19.05 11.64 -0.61
C HIS A 130 -18.33 11.80 0.73
N SER A 131 -19.07 12.02 1.82
CA SER A 131 -18.51 12.09 3.17
C SER A 131 -17.80 10.79 3.58
N THR A 132 -18.38 9.64 3.23
CA THR A 132 -17.76 8.32 3.49
C THR A 132 -16.45 8.17 2.70
N LEU A 133 -16.47 8.44 1.40
CA LEU A 133 -15.31 8.30 0.53
C LEU A 133 -14.17 9.24 0.94
N ILE A 134 -14.48 10.48 1.32
CA ILE A 134 -13.48 11.42 1.83
C ILE A 134 -12.81 10.89 3.11
N SER A 135 -13.58 10.30 4.01
CA SER A 135 -13.03 9.76 5.26
C SER A 135 -12.10 8.57 4.98
N HIS A 136 -12.51 7.69 4.06
CA HIS A 136 -11.70 6.57 3.58
C HIS A 136 -10.42 7.02 2.87
N TYR A 137 -10.51 8.05 2.03
CA TYR A 137 -9.37 8.63 1.32
C TYR A 137 -8.33 9.21 2.30
N GLU A 138 -8.77 10.00 3.27
CA GLU A 138 -7.90 10.57 4.29
C GLU A 138 -7.19 9.49 5.11
N LEU A 139 -7.97 8.51 5.61
CA LEU A 139 -7.44 7.43 6.43
C LEU A 139 -6.43 6.58 5.65
N SER A 140 -6.79 6.16 4.42
CA SER A 140 -5.91 5.39 3.54
C SER A 140 -4.60 6.12 3.25
N LYS A 141 -4.67 7.42 2.94
CA LYS A 141 -3.49 8.26 2.66
C LYS A 141 -2.59 8.40 3.89
N ALA A 142 -3.17 8.64 5.06
CA ALA A 142 -2.41 8.75 6.29
C ALA A 142 -1.73 7.42 6.69
N HIS A 143 -2.34 6.27 6.38
CA HIS A 143 -1.70 4.96 6.54
C HIS A 143 -0.55 4.71 5.54
N THR A 144 -0.71 5.06 4.25
CA THR A 144 0.35 4.87 3.25
C THR A 144 1.55 5.78 3.48
N GLU A 145 1.33 6.98 4.00
CA GLU A 145 2.39 7.92 4.41
C GLU A 145 2.99 7.54 5.77
N GLY A 146 2.39 6.59 6.48
CA GLY A 146 2.90 6.03 7.74
C GLY A 146 2.70 6.94 8.94
N HIS A 147 1.70 7.84 8.89
CA HIS A 147 1.37 8.80 9.94
C HIS A 147 0.58 8.19 11.10
N ILE A 148 -0.25 7.17 10.84
CA ILE A 148 -1.16 6.59 11.84
C ILE A 148 -1.19 5.05 11.78
N PRO A 149 -0.07 4.33 11.97
CA PRO A 149 -0.12 2.87 12.03
C PRO A 149 -1.02 2.41 13.19
N VAL A 150 -1.69 1.28 13.02
CA VAL A 150 -2.49 0.65 14.09
C VAL A 150 -1.57 0.13 15.20
N SER A 151 -0.44 -0.47 14.82
CA SER A 151 0.62 -0.86 15.74
C SER A 151 1.99 -0.61 15.11
N GLU A 152 2.95 -0.22 15.95
CA GLU A 152 4.34 -0.02 15.55
C GLU A 152 5.27 -0.68 16.57
N ILE A 153 6.05 -1.66 16.11
CA ILE A 153 6.99 -2.42 16.93
C ILE A 153 8.40 -2.01 16.55
N TYR A 154 9.13 -1.44 17.51
CA TYR A 154 10.57 -1.18 17.40
C TYR A 154 11.35 -2.30 18.08
N TYR A 155 12.24 -2.96 17.34
CA TYR A 155 13.02 -4.05 17.90
C TYR A 155 14.15 -3.44 18.73
N THR A 156 14.24 -3.85 19.99
CA THR A 156 15.37 -3.48 20.84
C THR A 156 16.65 -4.13 20.32
N THR A 157 17.81 -3.58 20.68
CA THR A 157 19.10 -4.16 20.28
C THR A 157 19.24 -5.63 20.66
N ASP A 158 18.71 -6.03 21.82
CA ASP A 158 18.74 -7.43 22.25
C ASP A 158 17.78 -8.31 21.44
N LEU A 159 16.61 -7.78 21.07
CA LEU A 159 15.69 -8.49 20.18
C LEU A 159 16.29 -8.64 18.76
N ILE A 160 16.99 -7.63 18.26
CA ILE A 160 17.70 -7.70 16.98
C ILE A 160 18.78 -8.79 17.01
N LYS A 161 19.55 -8.90 18.09
CA LYS A 161 20.55 -9.98 18.23
C LYS A 161 19.95 -11.38 18.27
N GLN A 162 18.70 -11.50 18.75
CA GLN A 162 17.99 -12.76 18.88
C GLN A 162 17.18 -13.13 17.63
N THR A 163 16.91 -12.19 16.73
CA THR A 163 16.13 -12.49 15.52
C THR A 163 17.00 -13.14 14.44
N GLN A 164 16.42 -14.15 13.79
CA GLN A 164 17.09 -14.91 12.75
C GLN A 164 17.49 -14.02 11.57
N ILE A 165 16.65 -13.05 11.21
CA ILE A 165 16.91 -12.16 10.05
C ILE A 165 18.20 -11.35 10.19
N ALA A 166 18.55 -10.90 11.41
CA ALA A 166 19.75 -10.11 11.61
C ALA A 166 21.01 -10.98 11.40
N GLN A 167 20.93 -12.23 11.86
CA GLN A 167 21.98 -13.22 11.66
C GLN A 167 22.09 -13.63 10.19
N ASP A 168 20.97 -13.78 9.48
CA ASP A 168 20.93 -14.15 8.07
C ASP A 168 21.46 -13.05 7.16
N ILE A 169 21.14 -11.78 7.43
CA ILE A 169 21.76 -10.64 6.73
C ILE A 169 23.27 -10.68 6.93
N GLN A 170 23.74 -10.84 8.17
CA GLN A 170 25.17 -10.85 8.45
C GLN A 170 25.87 -12.03 7.77
N ASN A 171 25.33 -13.25 7.88
CA ASN A 171 25.94 -14.45 7.33
C ASN A 171 25.96 -14.44 5.81
N THR A 172 24.84 -14.07 5.19
CA THR A 172 24.70 -14.03 3.73
C THR A 172 25.62 -12.98 3.12
N THR A 173 25.72 -11.80 3.74
CA THR A 173 26.48 -10.67 3.18
C THR A 173 27.97 -10.73 3.48
N LYS A 174 28.44 -11.67 4.32
CA LYS A 174 29.86 -11.98 4.44
C LYS A 174 30.43 -12.57 3.15
N ALA A 175 29.66 -13.39 2.43
CA ALA A 175 30.07 -13.87 1.10
C ALA A 175 30.27 -12.71 0.12
N ALA A 176 31.26 -12.78 -0.77
CA ALA A 176 31.54 -11.71 -1.74
C ALA A 176 30.41 -11.53 -2.78
N THR A 177 29.77 -12.62 -3.18
CA THR A 177 28.69 -12.65 -4.16
C THR A 177 27.50 -13.43 -3.62
N THR A 178 26.34 -13.21 -4.22
CA THR A 178 25.14 -14.02 -4.03
C THR A 178 25.29 -15.38 -4.74
N SER A 179 24.53 -16.38 -4.32
CA SER A 179 24.60 -17.73 -4.90
C SER A 179 23.94 -17.85 -6.28
N ASP A 180 23.08 -16.90 -6.63
CA ASP A 180 22.31 -16.85 -7.87
C ASP A 180 22.84 -15.81 -8.87
N ASP A 181 24.01 -15.23 -8.60
CA ASP A 181 24.63 -14.13 -9.36
C ASP A 181 23.70 -12.91 -9.54
N SER A 182 22.70 -12.75 -8.67
CA SER A 182 21.82 -11.57 -8.66
C SER A 182 22.61 -10.31 -8.33
N THR A 183 22.25 -9.21 -8.98
CA THR A 183 22.91 -7.90 -8.79
C THR A 183 21.87 -6.80 -8.59
N SER A 184 22.28 -5.72 -7.94
CA SER A 184 21.44 -4.57 -7.65
C SER A 184 21.10 -3.73 -8.90
N VAL A 185 21.72 -4.01 -10.05
CA VAL A 185 21.49 -3.28 -11.32
C VAL A 185 20.02 -3.34 -11.74
N MET A 186 19.41 -4.53 -11.65
CA MET A 186 18.00 -4.74 -11.97
C MET A 186 17.08 -3.91 -11.06
N ASP A 187 17.42 -3.82 -9.79
CA ASP A 187 16.67 -3.07 -8.78
C ASP A 187 16.85 -1.56 -8.97
N MET A 188 18.04 -1.09 -9.30
CA MET A 188 18.30 0.30 -9.68
C MET A 188 17.45 0.71 -10.88
N ARG A 189 17.41 -0.11 -11.94
CA ARG A 189 16.61 0.15 -13.14
C ARG A 189 15.12 0.28 -12.82
N ARG A 190 14.61 -0.60 -11.95
CA ARG A 190 13.21 -0.56 -11.49
C ARG A 190 12.93 0.59 -10.54
N GLY A 191 13.96 1.25 -10.00
CA GLY A 191 13.85 2.27 -8.96
C GLY A 191 13.65 1.70 -7.56
N GLY A 192 13.86 0.39 -7.38
CA GLY A 192 13.88 -0.28 -6.08
C GLY A 192 15.16 0.02 -5.30
N THR A 193 16.26 0.37 -5.97
CA THR A 193 17.50 0.84 -5.33
C THR A 193 17.75 2.31 -5.63
N THR A 194 18.00 3.10 -4.59
CA THR A 194 18.25 4.54 -4.66
C THR A 194 19.51 4.91 -3.86
N PHE A 195 20.08 6.08 -4.15
CA PHE A 195 21.19 6.65 -3.39
C PHE A 195 20.79 8.05 -2.92
N TYR A 196 20.88 8.30 -1.61
CA TYR A 196 20.38 9.52 -0.96
C TYR A 196 18.92 9.86 -1.32
N GLY A 197 18.08 8.83 -1.48
CA GLY A 197 16.67 8.95 -1.86
C GLY A 197 16.43 9.27 -3.34
N VAL A 198 17.50 9.38 -4.14
CA VAL A 198 17.41 9.71 -5.56
C VAL A 198 17.47 8.44 -6.40
N LYS A 199 16.50 8.29 -7.32
CA LYS A 199 16.53 7.24 -8.33
C LYS A 199 17.69 7.47 -9.29
N ILE A 200 18.50 6.45 -9.49
CA ILE A 200 19.61 6.49 -10.45
C ILE A 200 19.07 6.15 -11.84
N ASP A 201 19.38 7.00 -12.83
CA ASP A 201 19.24 6.65 -14.23
C ASP A 201 20.41 5.75 -14.63
N THR A 202 20.13 4.48 -14.90
CA THR A 202 21.14 3.50 -15.29
C THR A 202 21.57 3.66 -16.76
N GLY A 203 20.88 4.51 -17.54
CA GLY A 203 21.11 4.69 -18.96
C GLY A 203 20.64 3.48 -19.80
N LYS A 204 20.89 3.54 -21.12
CA LYS A 204 20.62 2.40 -22.00
C LYS A 204 21.58 1.26 -21.67
N ASN A 205 21.06 0.03 -21.55
CA ASN A 205 21.84 -1.17 -21.21
C ASN A 205 22.63 -1.05 -19.90
N ASP A 206 22.12 -0.25 -18.94
CA ASP A 206 22.65 -0.15 -17.58
C ASP A 206 24.11 0.34 -17.44
N VAL A 207 24.62 1.02 -18.48
CA VAL A 207 26.01 1.48 -18.58
C VAL A 207 26.48 2.38 -17.42
N TYR A 208 25.55 3.06 -16.74
CA TYR A 208 25.88 3.95 -15.62
C TYR A 208 25.72 3.30 -14.24
N ALA A 209 25.20 2.08 -14.14
CA ALA A 209 24.95 1.44 -12.85
C ALA A 209 26.26 1.18 -12.08
N ILE A 210 27.22 0.49 -12.71
CA ILE A 210 28.50 0.14 -12.08
C ILE A 210 29.32 1.39 -11.72
N PRO A 211 29.57 2.36 -12.63
CA PRO A 211 30.30 3.57 -12.28
C PRO A 211 29.65 4.36 -11.13
N THR A 212 28.31 4.37 -11.05
CA THR A 212 27.61 5.06 -9.95
C THR A 212 27.89 4.40 -8.61
N ILE A 213 27.82 3.06 -8.54
CA ILE A 213 28.13 2.30 -7.32
C ILE A 213 29.59 2.51 -6.91
N GLU A 214 30.52 2.39 -7.83
CA GLU A 214 31.96 2.57 -7.57
C GLU A 214 32.28 3.99 -7.09
N ASN A 215 31.69 5.00 -7.73
CA ASN A 215 31.88 6.40 -7.34
C ASN A 215 31.28 6.70 -5.95
N PHE A 216 30.13 6.11 -5.63
CA PHE A 216 29.50 6.26 -4.32
C PHE A 216 30.33 5.61 -3.20
N ALA A 217 30.77 4.36 -3.44
CA ALA A 217 31.53 3.58 -2.47
C ALA A 217 32.99 4.05 -2.32
N GLY A 218 33.59 4.55 -3.41
CA GLY A 218 34.98 4.97 -3.49
C GLY A 218 35.97 3.81 -3.70
N ASP A 219 35.49 2.64 -4.12
CA ASP A 219 36.28 1.46 -4.47
C ASP A 219 35.65 0.71 -5.68
N LYS A 220 36.13 -0.50 -6.00
CA LYS A 220 35.80 -1.20 -7.26
C LYS A 220 34.97 -2.46 -7.03
N ILE A 221 33.97 -2.69 -7.88
CA ILE A 221 33.06 -3.85 -7.74
C ILE A 221 33.77 -5.21 -7.90
N ASN A 222 34.90 -5.23 -8.62
CA ASN A 222 35.67 -6.44 -8.88
C ASN A 222 36.64 -6.80 -7.75
N ILE A 223 36.81 -5.92 -6.76
CA ILE A 223 37.53 -6.23 -5.53
C ILE A 223 36.55 -6.93 -4.60
N LEU A 224 36.71 -8.26 -4.46
CA LEU A 224 35.84 -9.08 -3.61
C LEU A 224 35.82 -8.54 -2.18
N GLY A 225 34.63 -8.46 -1.58
CA GLY A 225 34.47 -7.98 -0.22
C GLY A 225 34.63 -6.46 -0.03
N SER A 226 34.88 -5.69 -1.09
CA SER A 226 34.88 -4.21 -1.04
C SER A 226 33.47 -3.63 -0.87
N ARG A 227 33.36 -2.33 -0.61
CA ARG A 227 32.06 -1.67 -0.38
C ARG A 227 31.22 -1.66 -1.65
N ALA A 228 31.80 -1.30 -2.78
CA ALA A 228 31.16 -1.33 -4.09
C ALA A 228 30.71 -2.75 -4.45
N ASN A 229 31.54 -3.76 -4.18
CA ASN A 229 31.21 -5.16 -4.42
C ASN A 229 29.97 -5.58 -3.61
N LYS A 230 29.87 -5.20 -2.32
CA LYS A 230 28.68 -5.51 -1.51
C LYS A 230 27.43 -4.81 -2.00
N ILE A 231 27.49 -3.52 -2.31
CA ILE A 231 26.34 -2.77 -2.85
C ILE A 231 25.88 -3.33 -4.20
N PHE A 232 26.82 -3.81 -5.01
CA PHE A 232 26.53 -4.41 -6.31
C PHE A 232 25.83 -5.78 -6.18
N ASN A 233 26.31 -6.67 -5.31
CA ASN A 233 25.77 -8.03 -5.21
C ASN A 233 24.56 -8.14 -4.26
N PHE A 234 24.51 -7.35 -3.19
CA PHE A 234 23.44 -7.43 -2.18
C PHE A 234 22.41 -6.32 -2.37
N GLY A 235 21.67 -6.44 -3.49
CA GLY A 235 20.59 -5.53 -3.88
C GLY A 235 19.27 -5.75 -3.16
N GLY A 236 18.21 -5.12 -3.68
CA GLY A 236 16.86 -5.18 -3.13
C GLY A 236 16.32 -6.61 -3.08
N GLN A 237 16.46 -7.39 -4.15
CA GLN A 237 15.92 -8.76 -4.18
C GLN A 237 16.40 -9.63 -3.01
N VAL A 238 17.70 -9.58 -2.69
CA VAL A 238 18.30 -10.38 -1.62
C VAL A 238 17.91 -9.83 -0.25
N LEU A 239 18.03 -8.51 -0.05
CA LEU A 239 17.73 -7.88 1.24
C LEU A 239 16.23 -7.96 1.59
N HIS A 240 15.36 -7.79 0.59
CA HIS A 240 13.91 -7.97 0.77
C HIS A 240 13.58 -9.44 1.01
N GLY A 241 14.23 -10.38 0.32
CA GLY A 241 14.07 -11.82 0.55
C GLY A 241 14.29 -12.20 2.01
N ILE A 242 15.41 -11.78 2.60
CA ILE A 242 15.71 -12.09 4.00
C ILE A 242 14.71 -11.43 4.97
N ILE A 243 14.25 -10.20 4.67
CA ILE A 243 13.26 -9.52 5.53
C ILE A 243 11.86 -10.16 5.40
N LEU A 244 11.50 -10.72 4.24
CA LEU A 244 10.22 -11.40 4.05
C LEU A 244 10.05 -12.59 5.00
N ASP A 245 11.13 -13.29 5.30
CA ASP A 245 11.09 -14.41 6.24
C ASP A 245 10.66 -13.95 7.65
N GLU A 246 10.92 -12.70 8.05
CA GLU A 246 10.43 -12.16 9.32
C GLU A 246 8.90 -12.07 9.33
N PHE A 247 8.25 -11.77 8.21
CA PHE A 247 6.79 -11.70 8.15
C PHE A 247 6.18 -13.05 8.52
N GLU A 248 6.66 -14.13 7.90
CA GLU A 248 6.20 -15.48 8.18
C GLU A 248 6.52 -15.92 9.63
N ASN A 249 7.68 -15.48 10.14
CA ASN A 249 8.15 -15.86 11.45
C ASN A 249 7.56 -15.03 12.60
N SER A 250 7.04 -13.84 12.36
CA SER A 250 6.61 -12.93 13.43
C SER A 250 5.14 -12.53 13.37
N MET A 251 4.48 -12.59 12.21
CA MET A 251 3.09 -12.15 12.09
C MET A 251 2.09 -13.22 12.49
N LYS A 252 0.94 -12.75 12.95
CA LYS A 252 -0.21 -13.55 13.35
C LYS A 252 -1.48 -12.83 12.90
N LEU A 253 -2.29 -13.53 12.13
CA LEU A 253 -3.57 -13.06 11.59
C LEU A 253 -4.70 -13.45 12.55
N ILE A 254 -5.63 -12.53 12.79
CA ILE A 254 -6.83 -12.70 13.61
C ILE A 254 -8.01 -12.84 12.65
N ASP A 255 -8.58 -14.04 12.56
CA ASP A 255 -9.76 -14.34 11.71
C ASP A 255 -10.89 -14.83 12.62
N GLY A 256 -11.75 -13.91 13.07
CA GLY A 256 -12.76 -14.17 14.09
C GLY A 256 -12.13 -14.60 15.41
N ASP A 257 -12.51 -15.78 15.91
CA ASP A 257 -11.93 -16.37 17.13
C ASP A 257 -10.61 -17.13 16.86
N GLN A 258 -10.18 -17.21 15.59
CA GLN A 258 -8.99 -17.95 15.18
C GLN A 258 -7.78 -17.05 15.08
N TYR A 259 -6.65 -17.65 15.42
CA TYR A 259 -5.35 -17.02 15.48
C TYR A 259 -4.40 -17.77 14.55
N LEU A 260 -4.34 -17.31 13.31
CA LEU A 260 -3.63 -17.97 12.22
C LEU A 260 -2.17 -17.53 12.23
N THR A 261 -1.25 -18.50 12.29
CA THR A 261 0.20 -18.26 12.37
C THR A 261 0.93 -19.08 11.31
N GLU A 262 0.76 -20.39 11.35
CA GLU A 262 1.35 -21.31 10.38
C GLU A 262 0.59 -21.27 9.05
N GLY A 263 1.29 -21.06 7.94
CA GLY A 263 0.69 -20.98 6.60
C GLY A 263 0.43 -19.56 6.09
N LEU A 264 0.72 -18.53 6.88
CA LEU A 264 0.68 -17.14 6.43
C LEU A 264 1.88 -16.84 5.52
N LYS A 265 1.61 -16.43 4.27
CA LYS A 265 2.60 -16.17 3.22
C LYS A 265 2.39 -14.80 2.59
N PRO A 266 3.45 -14.01 2.33
CA PRO A 266 3.30 -12.78 1.56
C PRO A 266 3.00 -13.11 0.08
N THR A 267 2.07 -12.40 -0.55
CA THR A 267 1.69 -12.66 -1.96
C THR A 267 1.97 -11.48 -2.88
N LEU A 268 1.84 -10.26 -2.38
CA LEU A 268 2.21 -9.05 -3.12
C LEU A 268 3.01 -8.12 -2.24
N THR A 269 4.24 -7.82 -2.66
CA THR A 269 5.18 -7.03 -1.87
C THR A 269 5.84 -5.94 -2.71
N ARG A 270 6.24 -4.86 -2.07
CA ARG A 270 7.00 -3.76 -2.68
C ARG A 270 8.09 -3.33 -1.74
N GLY A 271 9.33 -3.44 -2.19
CA GLY A 271 10.47 -3.07 -1.39
C GLY A 271 11.33 -2.00 -2.06
N ARG A 272 12.00 -1.21 -1.22
CA ARG A 272 13.02 -0.26 -1.63
C ARG A 272 14.26 -0.40 -0.76
N VAL A 273 15.42 -0.12 -1.33
CA VAL A 273 16.70 0.02 -0.66
C VAL A 273 17.23 1.40 -0.99
N ASN A 274 17.53 2.18 0.04
CA ASN A 274 18.20 3.45 -0.10
C ASN A 274 19.59 3.37 0.53
N TRP A 275 20.62 3.53 -0.29
CA TRP A 275 21.99 3.65 0.18
C TRP A 275 22.32 5.09 0.51
N SER A 276 23.04 5.30 1.60
CA SER A 276 23.44 6.63 2.06
C SER A 276 24.80 6.56 2.74
N LYS A 277 25.48 7.71 2.78
CA LYS A 277 26.76 7.86 3.47
C LYS A 277 26.61 8.96 4.51
N ASN A 278 27.03 8.67 5.73
CA ASN A 278 27.13 9.69 6.75
C ASN A 278 28.20 10.72 6.31
N SER A 279 27.83 11.99 6.23
CA SER A 279 28.72 13.06 5.78
C SER A 279 29.87 13.33 6.74
N GLU A 280 29.70 13.04 8.02
CA GLU A 280 30.70 13.29 9.07
C GLU A 280 31.65 12.10 9.25
N THR A 281 31.11 10.88 9.33
CA THR A 281 31.91 9.67 9.58
C THR A 281 32.37 8.98 8.30
N GLY A 282 31.72 9.25 7.17
CA GLY A 282 31.96 8.55 5.91
C GLY A 282 31.43 7.12 5.87
N GLU A 283 30.72 6.68 6.91
CA GLU A 283 30.14 5.34 7.01
C GLU A 283 28.98 5.17 6.03
N ILE A 284 28.96 4.03 5.34
CA ILE A 284 27.90 3.69 4.38
C ILE A 284 26.86 2.82 5.09
N TYR A 285 25.59 3.12 4.85
CA TYR A 285 24.47 2.33 5.35
C TYR A 285 23.36 2.23 4.29
N ALA A 286 22.50 1.23 4.46
CA ALA A 286 21.28 1.03 3.70
C ALA A 286 20.06 1.18 4.60
N THR A 287 19.05 1.90 4.16
CA THR A 287 17.69 1.82 4.69
C THR A 287 16.86 0.94 3.77
N VAL A 288 16.36 -0.16 4.30
CA VAL A 288 15.52 -1.12 3.58
C VAL A 288 14.09 -0.95 4.05
N GLU A 289 13.16 -0.72 3.13
CA GLU A 289 11.73 -0.68 3.39
C GLU A 289 11.06 -1.78 2.58
N LEU A 290 10.17 -2.55 3.21
CA LEU A 290 9.42 -3.61 2.55
C LEU A 290 7.95 -3.56 2.98
N LYS A 291 7.08 -3.28 2.03
CA LYS A 291 5.61 -3.24 2.18
C LYS A 291 5.02 -4.58 1.78
N ILE A 292 4.17 -5.12 2.64
CA ILE A 292 3.31 -6.27 2.34
C ILE A 292 1.94 -5.71 1.96
N LEU A 293 1.60 -5.76 0.67
CA LEU A 293 0.36 -5.21 0.12
C LEU A 293 -0.78 -6.25 0.14
N ALA A 294 -0.43 -7.52 -0.03
CA ALA A 294 -1.34 -8.64 0.13
C ALA A 294 -0.60 -9.84 0.74
N CYS A 295 -1.33 -10.67 1.47
CA CYS A 295 -0.85 -11.96 1.97
C CYS A 295 -1.87 -13.06 1.66
N ALA A 296 -1.48 -14.31 1.86
CA ALA A 296 -2.37 -15.45 1.79
C ALA A 296 -2.21 -16.34 3.02
N PHE A 297 -3.29 -16.99 3.40
CA PHE A 297 -3.29 -18.08 4.33
C PHE A 297 -3.49 -19.40 3.58
N ILE A 298 -2.54 -20.30 3.74
CA ILE A 298 -2.58 -21.67 3.20
C ILE A 298 -2.79 -22.60 4.39
N ASP A 299 -3.89 -23.37 4.39
CA ASP A 299 -4.18 -24.32 5.47
C ASP A 299 -3.07 -25.39 5.52
N PRO A 300 -2.27 -25.45 6.61
CA PRO A 300 -1.13 -26.37 6.67
C PRO A 300 -1.57 -27.83 6.80
N ILE A 301 -2.82 -28.09 7.21
CA ILE A 301 -3.37 -29.43 7.41
C ILE A 301 -4.12 -29.87 6.16
N ASP A 302 -4.96 -29.00 5.60
CA ASP A 302 -5.80 -29.30 4.45
C ASP A 302 -5.33 -28.57 3.19
N THR A 303 -4.34 -29.17 2.51
CA THR A 303 -3.80 -28.66 1.24
C THR A 303 -4.77 -28.72 0.06
N SER A 304 -5.97 -29.30 0.23
CA SER A 304 -7.01 -29.28 -0.80
C SER A 304 -7.79 -27.97 -0.84
N LYS A 305 -7.74 -27.17 0.23
CA LYS A 305 -8.38 -25.86 0.29
C LYS A 305 -7.56 -24.85 -0.51
N MET A 306 -8.27 -24.06 -1.32
CA MET A 306 -7.65 -22.93 -2.01
C MET A 306 -7.14 -21.90 -1.01
N PRO A 307 -5.96 -21.29 -1.24
CA PRO A 307 -5.45 -20.23 -0.38
C PRO A 307 -6.41 -19.05 -0.28
N LYS A 308 -6.65 -18.57 0.95
CA LYS A 308 -7.39 -17.32 1.17
C LYS A 308 -6.43 -16.16 1.04
N HIS A 309 -6.71 -15.21 0.16
CA HIS A 309 -5.90 -14.02 -0.03
C HIS A 309 -6.50 -12.84 0.70
N PHE A 310 -5.66 -12.00 1.31
CA PHE A 310 -6.09 -10.86 2.11
C PHE A 310 -5.41 -9.58 1.64
N ALA A 311 -6.15 -8.47 1.68
CA ALA A 311 -5.66 -7.12 1.46
C ALA A 311 -6.45 -6.11 2.29
N ILE A 312 -5.87 -4.93 2.53
CA ILE A 312 -6.56 -3.84 3.22
C ILE A 312 -7.68 -3.29 2.32
N ARG A 313 -8.86 -3.12 2.90
CA ARG A 313 -10.03 -2.50 2.26
C ARG A 313 -9.83 -1.00 2.09
N SER A 314 -10.68 -0.37 1.30
CA SER A 314 -10.64 1.07 1.03
C SER A 314 -10.84 1.96 2.25
N ASP A 315 -11.33 1.42 3.37
CA ASP A 315 -11.36 2.16 4.63
C ASP A 315 -9.96 2.39 5.21
N GLY A 316 -8.95 1.68 4.71
CA GLY A 316 -7.56 1.88 5.08
C GLY A 316 -7.09 1.05 6.27
N THR A 317 -7.96 0.26 6.90
CA THR A 317 -7.61 -0.52 8.10
C THR A 317 -8.13 -1.94 8.13
N THR A 318 -9.31 -2.21 7.57
CA THR A 318 -9.92 -3.54 7.66
C THR A 318 -9.22 -4.48 6.70
N LEU A 319 -8.76 -5.63 7.22
CA LEU A 319 -8.19 -6.69 6.40
C LEU A 319 -9.33 -7.60 5.92
N ASP A 320 -9.44 -7.81 4.61
CA ASP A 320 -10.53 -8.59 4.05
C ASP A 320 -10.05 -9.51 2.93
N THR A 321 -10.85 -10.53 2.66
CA THR A 321 -10.55 -11.54 1.65
C THR A 321 -10.72 -10.96 0.25
N ILE A 322 -9.75 -11.22 -0.62
CA ILE A 322 -9.81 -10.88 -2.04
C ILE A 322 -9.78 -12.14 -2.90
N ASP A 323 -10.40 -12.07 -4.07
CA ASP A 323 -10.23 -13.10 -5.09
C ASP A 323 -8.79 -13.07 -5.64
N GLU A 324 -8.21 -14.24 -5.92
CA GLU A 324 -6.87 -14.36 -6.51
C GLU A 324 -6.74 -13.58 -7.83
N GLY A 325 -7.84 -13.50 -8.59
CA GLY A 325 -7.93 -12.73 -9.84
C GLY A 325 -7.69 -11.21 -9.68
N MET A 326 -7.75 -10.67 -8.45
CA MET A 326 -7.44 -9.26 -8.17
C MET A 326 -5.92 -8.99 -8.04
N LEU A 327 -5.11 -10.00 -7.73
CA LEU A 327 -3.66 -9.82 -7.51
C LEU A 327 -2.94 -9.20 -8.72
N PRO A 328 -3.20 -9.60 -9.99
CA PRO A 328 -2.58 -8.97 -11.15
C PRO A 328 -2.93 -7.48 -11.29
N GLN A 329 -4.16 -7.10 -10.93
CA GLN A 329 -4.60 -5.70 -10.95
C GLN A 329 -3.89 -4.89 -9.87
N LEU A 330 -3.85 -5.38 -8.62
CA LEU A 330 -3.13 -4.75 -7.51
C LEU A 330 -1.63 -4.62 -7.84
N ASN A 331 -1.03 -5.65 -8.41
CA ASN A 331 0.37 -5.63 -8.85
C ASN A 331 0.62 -4.55 -9.92
N ARG A 332 -0.31 -4.38 -10.87
CA ARG A 332 -0.22 -3.32 -11.90
C ARG A 332 -0.29 -1.94 -11.27
N VAL A 333 -1.22 -1.70 -10.35
CA VAL A 333 -1.35 -0.43 -9.62
C VAL A 333 -0.08 -0.15 -8.82
N ALA A 334 0.38 -1.11 -8.01
CA ALA A 334 1.58 -0.99 -7.19
C ALA A 334 2.88 -0.80 -7.99
N THR A 335 2.89 -1.15 -9.27
CA THR A 335 4.05 -0.88 -10.16
C THR A 335 4.06 0.58 -10.65
N LEU A 336 2.88 1.19 -10.79
CA LEU A 336 2.74 2.59 -11.17
C LEU A 336 2.96 3.51 -9.96
N ASP A 337 2.32 3.17 -8.84
CA ASP A 337 2.49 3.83 -7.56
C ASP A 337 2.16 2.87 -6.42
N GLU A 338 3.18 2.46 -5.68
CA GLU A 338 3.03 1.59 -4.51
C GLU A 338 2.25 2.25 -3.36
N ASN A 339 2.21 3.59 -3.31
CA ASN A 339 1.50 4.33 -2.26
C ASN A 339 0.01 4.50 -2.58
N ASP A 340 -0.47 3.96 -3.69
CA ASP A 340 -1.89 3.96 -4.05
C ASP A 340 -2.67 2.83 -3.35
N ILE A 341 -1.96 1.88 -2.73
CA ILE A 341 -2.50 0.75 -1.99
C ILE A 341 -1.99 0.84 -0.56
N VAL A 342 -2.90 0.70 0.41
CA VAL A 342 -2.54 0.65 1.83
C VAL A 342 -1.85 -0.68 2.12
N PRO A 343 -0.59 -0.69 2.61
CA PRO A 343 0.08 -1.92 2.97
C PRO A 343 -0.55 -2.50 4.25
N ILE A 344 -0.66 -3.83 4.32
CA ILE A 344 -1.05 -4.56 5.54
C ILE A 344 -0.03 -4.29 6.64
N CYS A 345 1.26 -4.41 6.30
CA CYS A 345 2.35 -3.98 7.16
C CYS A 345 3.56 -3.52 6.34
N THR A 346 4.46 -2.79 7.01
CA THR A 346 5.72 -2.31 6.46
C THR A 346 6.86 -2.64 7.42
N PHE A 347 7.85 -3.37 6.92
CA PHE A 347 9.12 -3.61 7.60
C PHE A 347 10.12 -2.52 7.20
N LYS A 348 10.85 -2.00 8.18
CA LYS A 348 11.93 -1.04 7.95
C LYS A 348 13.18 -1.51 8.68
N ALA A 349 14.29 -1.61 7.96
CA ALA A 349 15.58 -1.97 8.52
C ALA A 349 16.61 -0.89 8.18
N LYS A 350 17.56 -0.66 9.09
CA LYS A 350 18.80 0.05 8.80
C LYS A 350 19.97 -0.90 8.95
N LEU A 351 20.75 -1.02 7.88
CA LEU A 351 21.88 -1.92 7.78
C LEU A 351 23.15 -1.09 7.58
N ASP A 352 24.10 -1.18 8.50
CA ASP A 352 25.39 -0.51 8.32
C ASP A 352 26.36 -1.46 7.61
N LEU A 353 27.19 -0.88 6.75
CA LEU A 353 28.26 -1.60 6.05
C LEU A 353 29.52 -1.59 6.93
N ILE A 354 29.81 -2.72 7.56
CA ILE A 354 30.84 -2.87 8.58
C ILE A 354 32.03 -3.63 7.98
N GLN A 355 33.24 -3.23 8.34
CA GLN A 355 34.45 -3.96 7.99
C GLN A 355 34.75 -5.06 9.04
N ASP A 356 35.00 -6.28 8.58
CA ASP A 356 35.53 -7.36 9.40
C ASP A 356 37.01 -7.11 9.70
N GLN A 357 37.37 -7.11 10.99
CA GLN A 357 38.74 -6.81 11.41
C GLN A 357 39.74 -7.90 10.99
N GLY A 358 39.29 -9.15 10.85
CA GLY A 358 40.14 -10.28 10.50
C GLY A 358 40.40 -10.38 9.01
N THR A 359 39.37 -10.23 8.18
CA THR A 359 39.50 -10.40 6.71
C THR A 359 39.70 -9.09 5.96
N GLN A 360 39.45 -7.94 6.60
CA GLN A 360 39.38 -6.60 5.97
C GLN A 360 38.25 -6.46 4.93
N GLU A 361 37.40 -7.47 4.76
CA GLU A 361 36.22 -7.44 3.90
C GLU A 361 35.03 -6.77 4.62
N HIS A 362 34.07 -6.27 3.86
CA HIS A 362 32.87 -5.65 4.41
C HIS A 362 31.72 -6.66 4.53
N TYR A 363 30.72 -6.36 5.34
CA TYR A 363 29.44 -7.08 5.39
C TYR A 363 28.35 -6.15 5.94
N LEU A 364 27.08 -6.54 5.81
CA LEU A 364 25.96 -5.76 6.32
C LEU A 364 25.56 -6.24 7.71
N LYS A 365 25.32 -5.28 8.61
CA LYS A 365 24.84 -5.53 9.97
C LYS A 365 23.59 -4.72 10.24
N MET A 366 22.53 -5.40 10.67
CA MET A 366 21.29 -4.74 11.06
C MET A 366 21.46 -4.02 12.41
N ASN A 367 21.13 -2.72 12.43
CA ASN A 367 21.23 -1.87 13.62
C ASN A 367 19.89 -1.34 14.10
N GLU A 368 18.95 -1.11 13.19
CA GLU A 368 17.58 -0.71 13.51
C GLU A 368 16.62 -1.60 12.74
N PHE A 369 15.53 -2.01 13.40
CA PHE A 369 14.45 -2.75 12.76
C PHE A 369 13.12 -2.37 13.38
N ALA A 370 12.14 -2.08 12.53
CA ALA A 370 10.80 -1.70 12.94
C ALA A 370 9.76 -2.32 12.02
N VAL A 371 8.59 -2.62 12.59
CA VAL A 371 7.42 -3.11 11.87
C VAL A 371 6.26 -2.18 12.15
N LYS A 372 5.64 -1.65 11.10
CA LYS A 372 4.36 -0.94 11.16
C LYS A 372 3.25 -1.84 10.64
N ILE A 373 2.16 -1.96 11.38
CA ILE A 373 0.96 -2.72 11.00
C ILE A 373 -0.21 -1.74 10.88
N ASN A 374 -0.96 -1.83 9.78
CA ASN A 374 -2.06 -0.90 9.49
C ASN A 374 -3.46 -1.48 9.74
N THR A 375 -3.54 -2.71 10.28
CA THR A 375 -4.81 -3.36 10.57
C THR A 375 -4.85 -3.89 12.00
N THR A 376 -6.03 -3.89 12.61
CA THR A 376 -6.28 -4.53 13.90
C THR A 376 -6.33 -6.06 13.78
N ASP A 377 -6.51 -6.58 12.57
CA ASP A 377 -6.68 -8.00 12.29
C ASP A 377 -5.34 -8.73 12.18
N MET A 378 -4.23 -8.03 12.41
CA MET A 378 -2.89 -8.61 12.40
C MET A 378 -2.06 -8.05 13.55
N ILE A 379 -1.26 -8.91 14.15
CA ILE A 379 -0.38 -8.58 15.28
C ILE A 379 0.99 -9.24 15.08
N SER A 380 2.02 -8.61 15.65
CA SER A 380 3.33 -9.23 15.73
C SER A 380 3.48 -10.01 17.04
N ARG A 381 3.99 -11.24 16.96
CA ARG A 381 4.42 -12.05 18.11
C ARG A 381 5.64 -11.46 18.83
N LYS A 382 6.28 -10.46 18.23
CA LYS A 382 7.41 -9.71 18.79
C LYS A 382 6.99 -8.40 19.46
N ASP A 383 5.69 -8.08 19.44
CA ASP A 383 5.16 -6.92 20.16
C ASP A 383 5.30 -7.14 21.67
N PRO A 384 6.03 -6.28 22.41
CA PRO A 384 6.23 -6.42 23.85
C PRO A 384 4.93 -6.30 24.66
N ASN A 385 3.88 -5.70 24.09
CA ASN A 385 2.57 -5.59 24.72
C ASN A 385 1.65 -6.77 24.38
N HIS A 386 2.05 -7.66 23.46
CA HIS A 386 1.28 -8.84 23.12
C HIS A 386 1.51 -9.95 24.15
N GLN A 387 0.46 -10.32 24.87
CA GLN A 387 0.48 -11.53 25.68
C GLN A 387 0.42 -12.76 24.75
N PRO A 388 1.41 -13.66 24.77
CA PRO A 388 1.39 -14.85 23.94
C PRO A 388 0.17 -15.70 24.29
N GLN A 389 -0.77 -15.81 23.36
CA GLN A 389 -1.89 -16.74 23.48
C GLN A 389 -1.51 -18.09 22.85
N PRO A 390 -1.85 -19.22 23.48
CA PRO A 390 -1.59 -20.53 22.90
C PRO A 390 -2.19 -20.62 21.50
N SER A 391 -1.41 -21.13 20.55
CA SER A 391 -1.89 -21.51 19.22
C SER A 391 -2.84 -22.70 19.39
N TRP A 392 -4.09 -22.58 18.96
CA TRP A 392 -5.10 -23.64 19.09
C TRP A 392 -4.97 -24.72 18.00
N TYR A 393 -4.02 -24.59 17.08
CA TYR A 393 -3.82 -25.53 15.97
C TYR A 393 -3.25 -26.90 16.39
N TYR A 394 -2.82 -27.06 17.64
CA TYR A 394 -2.28 -28.33 18.19
C TYR A 394 -3.18 -29.03 19.21
N ASN A 395 -4.48 -28.67 19.32
CA ASN A 395 -5.44 -29.49 20.08
C ASN A 395 -6.31 -30.31 19.11
N ILE A 396 -5.73 -31.36 18.54
CA ILE A 396 -6.46 -32.51 17.95
C ILE A 396 -5.91 -33.79 18.60
#